data_AF-A0A852HMG7-F1
#
_entry.id   AF-A0A852HMG7-F1
#
_cell.length_a   1.000
_cell.length_b   1.000
_cell.length_c   1.000
_cell.angle_alpha   90.00
_cell.angle_beta   90.00
_cell.angle_gamma   90.00
#
_symmetry.space_group_name_H-M   'P 1'
#
loop_
_entity.id
_entity.type
_entity.pdbx_description
1 polymer ?
#
loop_
_entity_poly.entity_id
_entity_poly.type
_entity_poly.pdbx_seq_one_letter_code
_entity_poly.pdbx_strand_id
1 'polypeptide(L)'
;LASLSSVLICTSLFSVLHCTKPADITHGSFRGPAKAVFTLGTSVNYICEPGFSLLGTASIYCTASGAWSHPPPVCQAVKCLQPPNITNGRLKGNTSATFPSGAAVSYSCNPGYSLVGNAFISCTESGSWSQPLPQCKGES
;
A
#
# COMPACT_ATOMS: atom_id res chain seq x y z
N LEU A 1 4.50 33.15 -64.45
CA LEU A 1 3.32 33.39 -63.60
C LEU A 1 2.37 32.21 -63.74
N ALA A 2 2.52 31.20 -62.88
CA ALA A 2 1.48 30.20 -62.64
C ALA A 2 1.47 29.97 -61.12
N SER A 3 0.28 30.16 -60.56
CA SER A 3 -0.02 30.49 -59.16
C SER A 3 0.07 29.28 -58.22
N LEU A 4 0.37 29.57 -56.96
CA LEU A 4 0.49 28.68 -55.80
C LEU A 4 -0.81 27.95 -55.41
N SER A 5 -0.63 26.87 -54.63
CA SER A 5 -1.57 26.27 -53.65
C SER A 5 -2.68 25.39 -54.24
N SER A 6 -2.85 24.12 -53.84
CA SER A 6 -3.15 23.73 -52.46
C SER A 6 -2.95 22.22 -52.29
N VAL A 7 -1.92 21.81 -51.56
CA VAL A 7 -1.92 20.48 -50.94
C VAL A 7 -2.88 20.60 -49.76
N LEU A 8 -4.12 20.12 -49.93
CA LEU A 8 -5.01 19.83 -48.80
C LEU A 8 -4.42 18.64 -48.04
N ILE A 9 -3.34 18.87 -47.30
CA ILE A 9 -2.98 17.98 -46.21
C ILE A 9 -4.15 18.12 -45.24
N CYS A 10 -4.96 17.08 -45.13
CA CYS A 10 -5.97 16.98 -44.10
C CYS A 10 -5.25 16.87 -42.74
N THR A 11 -4.61 17.95 -42.26
CA THR A 11 -4.05 18.03 -40.90
C THR A 11 -5.14 18.37 -39.89
N SER A 12 -6.38 17.92 -40.15
CA SER A 12 -7.53 18.13 -39.28
C SER A 12 -7.40 17.27 -38.03
N LEU A 13 -6.88 17.90 -36.97
CA LEU A 13 -7.21 17.69 -35.56
C LEU A 13 -7.18 16.24 -35.04
N PHE A 14 -5.99 15.67 -34.87
CA PHE A 14 -5.82 14.80 -33.70
C PHE A 14 -5.69 15.71 -32.49
N SER A 15 -6.79 15.99 -31.80
CA SER A 15 -6.74 16.51 -30.44
C SER A 15 -5.95 15.48 -29.64
N VAL A 16 -4.65 15.71 -29.41
CA VAL A 16 -3.83 14.78 -28.64
C VAL A 16 -4.43 14.77 -27.24
N LEU A 17 -5.12 13.69 -26.91
CA LEU A 17 -5.85 13.61 -25.66
C LEU A 17 -4.81 13.31 -24.57
N HIS A 18 -4.66 14.27 -23.68
CA HIS A 18 -3.68 14.22 -22.62
C HIS A 18 -4.37 13.94 -21.29
N CYS A 19 -3.68 13.21 -20.42
CA CYS A 19 -4.14 13.04 -19.06
C CYS A 19 -3.80 14.29 -18.24
N THR A 20 -4.73 14.67 -17.38
CA THR A 20 -4.50 15.67 -16.33
C THR A 20 -3.65 15.06 -15.21
N LYS A 21 -3.25 15.91 -14.25
CA LYS A 21 -2.59 15.49 -13.01
C LYS A 21 -3.34 14.27 -12.40
N PRO A 22 -2.64 13.19 -12.04
CA PRO A 22 -3.23 12.07 -11.29
C PRO A 22 -3.94 12.57 -10.03
N ALA A 23 -5.02 11.88 -9.65
CA ALA A 23 -5.79 12.23 -8.46
C ALA A 23 -4.91 12.10 -7.20
N ASP A 24 -5.01 13.08 -6.30
CA ASP A 24 -4.37 12.98 -4.98
C ASP A 24 -5.11 11.93 -4.14
N ILE A 25 -4.37 11.14 -3.37
CA ILE A 25 -4.91 10.09 -2.48
C ILE A 25 -4.57 10.42 -1.03
N THR A 26 -5.44 10.07 -0.10
CA THR A 26 -5.18 10.26 1.33
C THR A 26 -4.05 9.32 1.79
N HIS A 27 -3.15 9.82 2.65
CA HIS A 27 -1.99 9.06 3.14
C HIS A 27 -1.10 8.48 2.03
N GLY A 28 -1.02 9.17 0.90
CA GLY A 28 -0.20 8.74 -0.22
C GLY A 28 0.12 9.87 -1.18
N SER A 29 1.00 9.57 -2.12
CA SER A 29 1.42 10.47 -3.18
C SER A 29 1.75 9.66 -4.43
N PHE A 30 2.01 10.32 -5.55
CA PHE A 30 2.58 9.64 -6.72
C PHE A 30 3.99 10.17 -7.04
N ARG A 31 4.81 9.31 -7.61
CA ARG A 31 6.11 9.63 -8.20
C ARG A 31 5.97 9.64 -9.72
N GLY A 32 6.53 10.66 -10.36
CA GLY A 32 6.51 10.80 -11.80
C GLY A 32 6.93 12.20 -12.25
N PRO A 33 6.83 12.48 -13.56
CA PRO A 33 7.13 13.80 -14.10
C PRO A 33 6.26 14.88 -13.44
N ALA A 34 6.88 15.95 -12.94
CA ALA A 34 6.18 17.11 -12.39
C ALA A 34 5.61 17.97 -13.52
N LYS A 35 4.58 17.45 -14.20
CA LYS A 35 3.92 18.09 -15.34
C LYS A 35 2.44 18.32 -15.03
N ALA A 36 1.88 19.41 -15.53
CA ALA A 36 0.43 19.63 -15.49
C ALA A 36 -0.33 18.73 -16.49
N VAL A 37 0.37 18.23 -17.51
CA VAL A 37 -0.17 17.48 -18.64
C VAL A 37 0.70 16.27 -18.94
N PHE A 38 0.07 15.10 -19.11
CA PHE A 38 0.72 13.82 -19.35
C PHE A 38 0.36 13.29 -20.74
N THR A 39 1.36 12.97 -21.55
CA THR A 39 1.16 12.43 -22.90
C THR A 39 0.91 10.92 -22.85
N LEU A 40 0.32 10.38 -23.92
CA LEU A 40 0.14 8.95 -24.14
C LEU A 40 1.38 8.14 -23.71
N GLY A 41 1.16 7.10 -22.91
CA GLY A 41 2.21 6.19 -22.42
C GLY A 41 3.01 6.73 -21.23
N THR A 42 2.81 7.98 -20.80
CA THR A 42 3.47 8.47 -19.57
C THR A 42 2.92 7.73 -18.36
N SER A 43 3.82 7.21 -17.53
CA SER A 43 3.46 6.48 -16.32
C SER A 43 3.79 7.24 -15.04
N VAL A 44 2.97 7.04 -14.02
CA VAL A 44 3.22 7.47 -12.65
C VAL A 44 3.03 6.28 -11.70
N ASN A 45 3.69 6.34 -10.55
CA ASN A 45 3.58 5.29 -9.53
C ASN A 45 3.11 5.87 -8.20
N TYR A 46 1.99 5.39 -7.68
CA TYR A 46 1.50 5.73 -6.36
C TYR A 46 2.31 5.05 -5.26
N ILE A 47 2.49 5.76 -4.15
CA ILE A 47 3.20 5.33 -2.95
C ILE A 47 2.41 5.79 -1.73
N CYS A 48 2.25 4.91 -0.76
CA CYS A 48 1.62 5.23 0.51
C CYS A 48 2.65 5.73 1.54
N GLU A 49 2.19 6.53 2.49
CA GLU A 49 2.95 6.94 3.66
C GLU A 49 3.33 5.72 4.53
N PRO A 50 4.42 5.81 5.32
CA PRO A 50 4.77 4.75 6.26
C PRO A 50 3.59 4.37 7.18
N GLY A 51 3.37 3.07 7.36
CA GLY A 51 2.23 2.54 8.12
C GLY A 51 0.94 2.35 7.32
N PHE A 52 0.94 2.64 6.01
CA PHE A 52 -0.18 2.37 5.11
C PHE A 52 0.23 1.41 3.99
N SER A 53 -0.66 0.49 3.62
CA SER A 53 -0.50 -0.42 2.49
C SER A 53 -1.33 0.06 1.29
N LEU A 54 -0.76 -0.10 0.09
CA LEU A 54 -1.41 0.27 -1.15
C LEU A 54 -2.36 -0.84 -1.61
N LEU A 55 -3.65 -0.51 -1.75
CA LEU A 55 -4.67 -1.38 -2.31
C LEU A 55 -5.09 -0.89 -3.71
N GLY A 56 -4.86 -1.73 -4.72
CA GLY A 56 -5.13 -1.42 -6.13
C GLY A 56 -3.85 -1.40 -6.97
N THR A 57 -3.91 -0.76 -8.13
CA THR A 57 -2.78 -0.68 -9.07
C THR A 57 -1.89 0.51 -8.72
N ALA A 58 -0.64 0.24 -8.33
CA ALA A 58 0.32 1.28 -7.98
C ALA A 58 0.77 2.10 -9.20
N SER A 59 1.09 1.44 -10.32
CA SER A 59 1.59 2.08 -11.55
C SER A 59 0.47 2.25 -12.57
N ILE A 60 0.19 3.49 -12.95
CA ILE A 60 -0.81 3.82 -13.97
C ILE A 60 -0.16 4.58 -15.12
N TYR A 61 -0.68 4.41 -16.33
CA TYR A 61 -0.21 5.12 -17.52
C TYR A 61 -1.34 5.87 -18.22
N CYS A 62 -0.99 6.93 -18.95
CA CYS A 62 -1.93 7.71 -19.74
C CYS A 62 -2.29 6.97 -21.03
N THR A 63 -3.57 6.76 -21.29
CA THR A 63 -4.08 6.03 -22.46
C THR A 63 -4.35 6.96 -23.64
N ALA A 64 -4.64 6.40 -24.82
CA ALA A 64 -4.97 7.18 -26.02
C ALA A 64 -6.28 7.95 -25.89
N SER A 65 -7.12 7.59 -24.91
CA SER A 65 -8.34 8.32 -24.56
C SER A 65 -8.09 9.47 -23.59
N GLY A 66 -6.82 9.82 -23.29
CA GLY A 66 -6.38 10.78 -22.27
C GLY A 66 -7.01 10.55 -20.89
N ALA A 67 -7.30 9.28 -20.59
CA ALA A 67 -7.64 8.83 -19.26
C ALA A 67 -6.50 8.01 -18.68
N TRP A 68 -6.42 7.93 -17.36
CA TRP A 68 -5.49 7.03 -16.70
C TRP A 68 -5.96 5.57 -16.84
N SER A 69 -5.03 4.65 -17.04
CA SER A 69 -5.30 3.22 -17.25
C SER A 69 -6.10 2.54 -16.13
N HIS A 70 -6.02 3.06 -14.91
CA HIS A 70 -6.69 2.53 -13.72
C HIS A 70 -7.12 3.69 -12.82
N PRO A 71 -8.13 3.49 -11.95
CA PRO A 71 -8.48 4.46 -10.91
C PRO A 71 -7.33 4.63 -9.89
N PRO A 72 -7.32 5.74 -9.13
CA PRO A 72 -6.37 5.91 -8.05
C PRO A 72 -6.51 4.79 -7.00
N PRO A 73 -5.39 4.25 -6.47
CA PRO A 73 -5.43 3.24 -5.41
C PRO A 73 -5.80 3.87 -4.06
N VAL A 74 -6.03 3.01 -3.07
CA VAL A 74 -6.32 3.42 -1.69
C VAL A 74 -5.16 3.05 -0.78
N CYS A 75 -4.71 4.00 0.04
CA CYS A 75 -3.76 3.73 1.11
C CYS A 75 -4.54 3.37 2.38
N GLN A 76 -4.45 2.11 2.81
CA GLN A 76 -5.13 1.61 4.00
C GLN A 76 -4.13 1.45 5.16
N ALA A 77 -4.51 1.89 6.36
CA ALA A 77 -3.68 1.72 7.53
C ALA A 77 -3.36 0.24 7.78
N VAL A 78 -2.07 -0.07 7.92
CA VAL A 78 -1.58 -1.41 8.25
C VAL A 78 -1.98 -1.71 9.69
N LYS A 79 -2.69 -2.82 9.86
CA LYS A 79 -3.14 -3.31 11.15
C LYS A 79 -3.02 -4.82 11.22
N CYS A 80 -2.57 -5.32 12.36
CA CYS A 80 -2.65 -6.72 12.69
C CYS A 80 -4.00 -7.00 13.35
N LEU A 81 -4.53 -8.19 13.08
CA LEU A 81 -5.66 -8.71 13.84
C LEU A 81 -5.20 -9.17 15.23
N GLN A 82 -6.12 -9.76 15.98
CA GLN A 82 -5.82 -10.44 17.24
C GLN A 82 -4.57 -11.34 17.13
N PRO A 83 -3.62 -11.24 18.07
CA PRO A 83 -2.48 -12.14 18.17
C PRO A 83 -2.88 -13.61 18.20
N PRO A 84 -2.08 -14.52 17.61
CA PRO A 84 -2.35 -15.94 17.68
C PRO A 84 -2.24 -16.47 19.13
N ASN A 85 -3.09 -17.41 19.52
CA ASN A 85 -2.95 -18.05 20.82
C ASN A 85 -1.71 -18.97 20.84
N ILE A 86 -1.05 -19.05 22.00
CA ILE A 86 0.05 -20.00 22.22
C ILE A 86 -0.41 -21.09 23.20
N THR A 87 0.07 -22.32 23.01
CA THR A 87 -0.23 -23.43 23.90
C THR A 87 0.34 -23.17 25.29
N ASN A 88 -0.44 -23.42 26.34
CA ASN A 88 -0.05 -23.21 27.74
C ASN A 88 0.37 -21.77 28.09
N GLY A 89 -0.08 -20.78 27.32
CA GLY A 89 0.11 -19.38 27.61
C GLY A 89 -1.10 -18.54 27.23
N ARG A 90 -1.05 -17.26 27.60
CA ARG A 90 -2.11 -16.29 27.37
C ARG A 90 -1.52 -14.93 27.04
N LEU A 91 -2.24 -14.14 26.26
CA LEU A 91 -1.90 -12.74 26.03
C LEU A 91 -2.07 -11.95 27.34
N LYS A 92 -1.16 -11.01 27.60
CA LYS A 92 -1.21 -10.13 28.77
C LYS A 92 -1.90 -8.81 28.41
N GLY A 93 -2.89 -8.41 29.21
CA GLY A 93 -3.60 -7.12 29.06
C GLY A 93 -4.88 -7.21 28.22
N ASN A 94 -5.42 -6.04 27.84
CA ASN A 94 -6.67 -5.95 27.09
C ASN A 94 -6.49 -6.36 25.63
N THR A 95 -7.37 -7.23 25.17
CA THR A 95 -7.44 -7.69 23.78
C THR A 95 -8.23 -6.68 22.94
N SER A 96 -7.58 -6.05 21.97
CA SER A 96 -8.23 -5.23 20.93
C SER A 96 -8.48 -6.07 19.67
N ALA A 97 -9.57 -5.84 18.95
CA ALA A 97 -9.83 -6.54 17.68
C ALA A 97 -8.73 -6.28 16.63
N THR A 98 -8.07 -5.12 16.69
CA THR A 98 -7.00 -4.72 15.76
C THR A 98 -5.89 -3.94 16.48
N PHE A 99 -4.67 -4.08 15.99
CA PHE A 99 -3.47 -3.42 16.48
C PHE A 99 -2.77 -2.67 15.35
N PRO A 100 -2.33 -1.42 15.54
CA PRO A 100 -1.61 -0.68 14.51
C PRO A 100 -0.22 -1.29 14.26
N SER A 101 0.34 -1.04 13.07
CA SER A 101 1.74 -1.37 12.77
C SER A 101 2.67 -0.82 13.86
N GLY A 102 3.66 -1.62 14.26
CA GLY A 102 4.59 -1.32 15.34
C GLY A 102 4.07 -1.60 16.76
N ALA A 103 2.79 -1.90 16.94
CA ALA A 103 2.27 -2.27 18.26
C ALA A 103 2.90 -3.57 18.76
N ALA A 104 3.27 -3.60 20.05
CA ALA A 104 3.83 -4.79 20.69
C ALA A 104 2.89 -5.34 21.77
N VAL A 105 2.80 -6.66 21.85
CA VAL A 105 2.02 -7.39 22.86
C VAL A 105 2.89 -8.44 23.53
N SER A 106 2.56 -8.83 24.75
CA SER A 106 3.31 -9.83 25.51
C SER A 106 2.45 -11.01 25.91
N TYR A 107 3.09 -12.18 26.05
CA TYR A 107 2.48 -13.39 26.56
C TYR A 107 3.00 -13.72 27.96
N SER A 108 2.18 -14.46 28.69
CA SER A 108 2.52 -15.11 29.95
C SER A 108 2.15 -16.57 29.90
N CYS A 109 3.00 -17.44 30.45
CA CYS A 109 2.71 -18.86 30.56
C CYS A 109 1.73 -19.15 31.70
N ASN A 110 0.97 -20.23 31.56
CA ASN A 110 0.11 -20.76 32.61
C ASN A 110 0.96 -21.36 33.74
N PRO A 111 0.41 -21.51 34.96
CA PRO A 111 1.12 -22.14 36.07
C PRO A 111 1.69 -23.52 35.70
N GLY A 112 2.92 -23.80 36.12
CA GLY A 112 3.65 -25.04 35.77
C GLY A 112 4.38 -25.00 34.42
N TYR A 113 4.40 -23.85 33.75
CA TYR A 113 5.11 -23.65 32.49
C TYR A 113 6.01 -22.41 32.54
N SER A 114 7.20 -22.54 31.97
CA SER A 114 8.19 -21.49 31.81
C SER A 114 8.23 -20.96 30.37
N LEU A 115 8.40 -19.64 30.23
CA LEU A 115 8.49 -18.96 28.93
C LEU A 115 9.87 -19.18 28.30
N VAL A 116 9.87 -19.57 27.03
CA VAL A 116 11.07 -19.80 26.22
C VAL A 116 11.01 -18.90 24.99
N GLY A 117 12.06 -18.11 24.79
CA GLY A 117 12.17 -17.13 23.71
C GLY A 117 11.76 -15.72 24.14
N ASN A 118 11.43 -14.88 23.17
CA ASN A 118 10.96 -13.52 23.43
C ASN A 118 9.49 -13.56 23.85
N ALA A 119 9.16 -12.94 24.99
CA ALA A 119 7.78 -12.84 25.46
C ALA A 119 6.92 -11.89 24.61
N PHE A 120 7.56 -11.02 23.82
CA PHE A 120 6.92 -10.01 23.01
C PHE A 120 6.88 -10.39 21.54
N ILE A 121 5.77 -10.03 20.90
CA ILE A 121 5.65 -9.98 19.44
C ILE A 121 5.15 -8.59 19.03
N SER A 122 5.54 -8.16 17.83
CA SER A 122 5.19 -6.85 17.29
C SER A 122 4.40 -6.99 15.98
N CYS A 123 3.46 -6.08 15.76
CA CYS A 123 2.76 -5.97 14.49
C CYS A 123 3.71 -5.39 13.44
N THR A 124 3.96 -6.14 12.37
CA THR A 124 4.89 -5.75 11.32
C THR A 124 4.21 -4.85 10.28
N GLU A 125 5.01 -4.20 9.43
CA GLU A 125 4.53 -3.34 8.34
C GLU A 125 3.72 -4.10 7.27
N SER A 126 3.77 -5.44 7.26
CA SER A 126 2.94 -6.27 6.39
C SER A 126 1.57 -6.61 6.99
N GLY A 127 1.27 -6.14 8.22
CA GLY A 127 0.04 -6.46 8.92
C GLY A 127 0.02 -7.86 9.54
N SER A 128 1.19 -8.49 9.68
CA SER A 128 1.36 -9.79 10.34
C SER A 128 2.13 -9.65 11.65
N TRP A 129 1.88 -10.54 12.61
CA TRP A 129 2.66 -10.59 13.85
C TRP A 129 4.06 -11.16 13.60
N SER A 130 5.05 -10.55 14.25
CA SER A 130 6.45 -10.99 14.19
C SER A 130 6.61 -12.45 14.65
N GLN A 131 7.50 -13.17 13.98
CA GLN A 131 7.90 -14.53 14.33
C GLN A 131 9.33 -14.55 14.88
N PRO A 132 9.71 -15.55 15.70
CA PRO A 132 8.86 -16.64 16.21
C PRO A 132 7.93 -16.20 17.36
N LEU A 133 6.83 -16.92 17.55
CA LEU A 133 5.98 -16.78 18.73
C LEU A 133 6.69 -17.31 20.00
N PRO A 134 6.36 -16.79 21.20
CA PRO A 134 6.85 -17.33 22.46
C PRO A 134 6.37 -18.77 22.67
N GLN A 135 7.19 -19.59 23.34
CA GLN A 135 6.83 -20.96 23.70
C GLN A 135 6.72 -21.10 25.22
N CYS A 136 5.73 -21.86 25.69
CA CYS A 136 5.61 -22.24 27.09
C CYS A 136 5.95 -23.72 27.25
N LYS A 137 7.05 -24.02 27.93
CA LYS A 137 7.50 -25.40 28.19
C LYS A 137 7.24 -25.77 29.64
N GLY A 138 6.76 -27.00 29.86
CA GLY A 138 6.49 -27.50 31.20
C GLY A 138 7.78 -27.52 32.03
N GLU A 139 7.65 -27.10 33.28
CA GLU A 139 8.70 -27.29 34.28
C GLU A 139 8.65 -28.75 34.74
N SER A 140 9.75 -29.47 34.57
CA SER A 140 9.91 -30.88 34.91
C SER A 140 10.71 -31.05 36.18
#